data_AF-A0A3B1CQ95-F1
#
_entry.id   AF-A0A3B1CQ95-F1
#
_cell.length_a   1.000
_cell.length_b   1.000
_cell.length_c   1.000
_cell.angle_alpha   90.00
_cell.angle_beta   90.00
_cell.angle_gamma   90.00
#
_symmetry.space_group_name_H-M   'P 1'
#
loop_
_entity.id
_entity.type
_entity.pdbx_description
1 polymer ?
#
loop_
_entity_poly.entity_id
_entity_poly.type
_entity_poly.pdbx_seq_one_letter_code
_entity_poly.pdbx_strand_id
1 'polypeptide(L)'
;MKTIITGLLAITVMAASAFAGNPDTRANLISLFSDRHYTADEEAIKKAGEDVPGTLKEMAGDESLLTFIRMRAVNALGFFSNEDVGEFLQATASSSVTRVGIRSEAITALSNSQGDKSTKFIAGFLKDSDTLMRSSAANSLRRVGSPSAKAALRQVGGDDGGASTLKPLD
;
A
#
# COMPACT_ATOMS: atom_id res chain seq x y z
N MET A 1 27.24 -15.05 -56.54
CA MET A 1 27.40 -16.12 -55.54
C MET A 1 27.52 -15.48 -54.16
N LYS A 2 26.85 -16.08 -53.16
CA LYS A 2 26.79 -15.75 -51.71
C LYS A 2 25.74 -14.73 -51.25
N THR A 3 24.52 -15.26 -51.22
CA THR A 3 23.45 -15.01 -50.26
C THR A 3 23.95 -15.17 -48.81
N ILE A 4 23.71 -14.18 -47.95
CA ILE A 4 23.59 -14.40 -46.50
C ILE A 4 22.35 -13.61 -46.04
N ILE A 5 21.27 -14.37 -45.86
CA ILE A 5 20.06 -13.97 -45.17
C ILE A 5 20.39 -14.08 -43.68
N THR A 6 20.43 -12.97 -42.97
CA THR A 6 20.43 -12.98 -41.51
C THR A 6 19.17 -12.26 -41.06
N GLY A 7 18.10 -13.04 -40.91
CA GLY A 7 16.90 -12.58 -40.24
C GLY A 7 17.21 -12.34 -38.77
N LEU A 8 16.96 -11.12 -38.30
CA LEU A 8 16.90 -10.83 -36.87
C LEU A 8 15.45 -10.54 -36.51
N LEU A 9 14.83 -11.61 -36.01
CA LEU A 9 13.70 -11.72 -35.11
C LEU A 9 13.09 -10.38 -34.65
N ALA A 10 11.87 -10.12 -35.12
CA ALA A 10 10.95 -9.18 -34.48
C ALA A 10 10.68 -9.64 -33.04
N ILE A 11 11.21 -8.92 -32.06
CA ILE A 11 10.72 -9.02 -30.69
C ILE A 11 9.64 -7.94 -30.56
N THR A 12 8.44 -8.28 -31.02
CA THR A 12 7.24 -7.60 -30.57
C THR A 12 7.04 -7.96 -29.11
N VAL A 13 7.34 -7.03 -28.20
CA VAL A 13 6.85 -7.14 -26.82
C VAL A 13 5.35 -6.83 -26.85
N MET A 14 4.56 -7.86 -27.12
CA MET A 14 3.14 -7.90 -26.77
C MET A 14 3.03 -8.49 -25.37
N ALA A 15 2.72 -7.63 -24.39
CA ALA A 15 1.83 -7.92 -23.25
C ALA A 15 1.74 -6.67 -22.37
N ALA A 16 1.08 -5.62 -22.86
CA ALA A 16 0.63 -4.50 -22.05
C ALA A 16 -0.88 -4.34 -22.26
N SER A 17 -1.64 -5.36 -21.89
CA SER A 17 -3.10 -5.34 -22.01
C SER A 17 -3.76 -6.30 -21.02
N ALA A 18 -3.49 -6.08 -19.73
CA ALA A 18 -4.31 -6.67 -18.66
C ALA A 18 -4.65 -5.68 -17.52
N PHE A 19 -4.08 -4.47 -17.53
CA PHE A 19 -4.41 -3.40 -16.59
C PHE A 19 -4.13 -2.07 -17.29
N ALA A 20 -5.02 -1.71 -18.22
CA ALA A 20 -5.14 -0.32 -18.63
C ALA A 20 -6.47 0.13 -18.02
N GLY A 21 -6.40 0.81 -16.88
CA GLY A 21 -7.55 1.39 -16.21
C GLY A 21 -8.34 2.23 -17.20
N ASN A 22 -9.67 2.29 -17.01
CA ASN A 22 -10.53 3.05 -17.89
C ASN A 22 -10.03 4.52 -17.94
N PRO A 23 -9.74 5.10 -19.12
CA PRO A 23 -9.20 6.45 -19.25
C PRO A 23 -10.01 7.50 -18.48
N ASP A 24 -11.34 7.33 -18.43
CA ASP A 24 -12.24 8.21 -17.70
C ASP A 24 -12.06 8.07 -16.18
N THR A 25 -11.96 6.84 -15.67
CA THR A 25 -11.66 6.57 -14.26
C THR A 25 -10.33 7.19 -13.85
N ARG A 26 -9.27 7.00 -14.65
CA ARG A 26 -7.95 7.54 -14.36
C ARG A 26 -7.95 9.06 -14.33
N ALA A 27 -8.62 9.70 -15.29
CA ALA A 27 -8.74 11.15 -15.33
C ALA A 27 -9.50 11.70 -14.10
N ASN A 28 -10.59 11.05 -13.70
CA ASN A 28 -11.38 11.42 -12.52
C ASN A 28 -10.54 11.30 -11.23
N LEU A 29 -9.82 10.20 -11.06
CA LEU A 29 -8.93 10.00 -9.92
C LEU A 29 -7.77 11.00 -9.90
N ILE A 30 -7.17 11.34 -11.05
CA ILE A 30 -6.15 12.40 -11.13
C ILE A 30 -6.72 13.74 -10.69
N SER A 31 -7.93 14.08 -11.13
CA SER A 31 -8.61 15.31 -10.73
C SER A 31 -8.79 15.37 -9.21
N LEU A 32 -9.36 14.32 -8.62
CA LEU A 32 -9.54 14.20 -7.17
C LEU A 32 -8.19 14.28 -6.43
N PHE A 33 -7.18 13.56 -6.89
CA PHE A 33 -5.86 13.52 -6.26
C PHE A 33 -5.00 14.75 -6.52
N SER A 34 -5.42 15.67 -7.40
CA SER A 34 -4.73 16.94 -7.63
C SER A 34 -5.27 18.06 -6.76
N ASP A 35 -6.41 17.87 -6.08
CA ASP A 35 -6.95 18.85 -5.15
C ASP A 35 -5.94 19.12 -4.01
N ARG A 36 -5.69 20.41 -3.74
CA ARG A 36 -4.82 20.84 -2.63
C ARG A 36 -5.35 20.36 -1.28
N HIS A 37 -6.66 20.36 -1.11
CA HIS A 37 -7.33 19.92 0.10
C HIS A 37 -7.89 18.52 -0.05
N TYR A 38 -7.20 17.65 -0.81
CA TYR A 38 -7.60 16.26 -0.95
C TYR A 38 -7.92 15.64 0.41
N THR A 39 -9.19 15.29 0.56
CA THR A 39 -9.71 14.41 1.60
C THR A 39 -9.97 13.07 0.93
N ALA A 40 -9.53 11.98 1.56
CA ALA A 40 -9.83 10.63 1.10
C ALA A 40 -11.33 10.34 1.31
N ASP A 41 -12.17 10.85 0.41
CA ASP A 41 -13.61 10.63 0.40
C ASP A 41 -13.89 9.31 -0.31
N GLU A 42 -14.31 8.32 0.48
CA GLU A 42 -14.62 6.97 0.02
C GLU A 42 -15.69 6.96 -1.08
N GLU A 43 -16.76 7.75 -0.92
CA GLU A 43 -17.86 7.80 -1.89
C GLU A 43 -17.41 8.41 -3.21
N ALA A 44 -16.64 9.50 -3.17
CA ALA A 44 -16.10 10.13 -4.37
C ALA A 44 -15.14 9.19 -5.11
N ILE A 45 -14.29 8.47 -4.38
CA ILE A 45 -13.35 7.50 -4.96
C ILE A 45 -14.10 6.32 -5.58
N LYS A 46 -15.08 5.74 -4.88
CA LYS A 46 -15.88 4.63 -5.40
C LYS A 46 -16.71 5.00 -6.63
N LYS A 47 -17.11 6.26 -6.76
CA LYS A 47 -17.86 6.79 -7.93
C LYS A 47 -16.96 7.33 -9.04
N ALA A 48 -15.64 7.22 -8.92
CA ALA A 48 -14.72 7.77 -9.92
C ALA A 48 -14.82 7.08 -11.29
N GLY A 49 -15.35 5.86 -11.35
CA GLY A 49 -15.65 5.18 -12.61
C GLY A 49 -15.66 3.65 -12.48
N GLU A 50 -15.40 2.97 -13.58
CA GLU A 50 -15.26 1.52 -13.62
C GLU A 50 -13.84 1.08 -13.20
N ASP A 51 -13.74 -0.10 -12.59
CA ASP A 51 -12.48 -0.69 -12.11
C ASP A 51 -11.56 0.30 -11.37
N VAL A 52 -12.13 1.00 -10.37
CA VAL A 52 -11.36 1.91 -9.51
C VAL A 52 -10.18 1.18 -8.84
N PRO A 53 -10.32 -0.03 -8.27
CA PRO A 53 -9.18 -0.72 -7.65
C PRO A 53 -8.05 -1.01 -8.65
N GLY A 54 -8.34 -1.49 -9.86
CA GLY A 54 -7.34 -1.72 -10.90
C GLY A 54 -6.59 -0.44 -11.26
N THR A 55 -7.35 0.63 -11.53
CA THR A 55 -6.79 1.95 -11.88
C THR A 55 -5.91 2.52 -10.75
N LEU A 56 -6.31 2.37 -9.48
CA LEU A 56 -5.52 2.80 -8.34
C LEU A 56 -4.20 2.03 -8.20
N LYS A 57 -4.20 0.71 -8.45
CA LYS A 57 -2.98 -0.12 -8.44
C LYS A 57 -2.00 0.32 -9.52
N GLU A 58 -2.50 0.62 -10.72
CA GLU A 58 -1.68 1.18 -11.81
C GLU A 58 -1.08 2.53 -11.42
N MET A 59 -1.90 3.46 -10.93
CA MET A 59 -1.43 4.79 -10.50
C MET A 59 -0.40 4.71 -9.37
N ALA A 60 -0.54 3.76 -8.45
CA ALA A 60 0.44 3.54 -7.38
C ALA A 60 1.81 3.09 -7.93
N GLY A 61 1.83 2.31 -9.02
CA GLY A 61 3.04 1.84 -9.71
C GLY A 61 3.64 2.83 -10.72
N ASP A 62 2.87 3.80 -11.19
CA ASP A 62 3.26 4.72 -12.26
C ASP A 62 4.28 5.77 -11.77
N GLU A 63 5.55 5.58 -12.13
CA GLU A 63 6.65 6.47 -11.75
C GLU A 63 6.60 7.84 -12.46
N SER A 64 5.79 8.00 -13.51
CA SER A 64 5.57 9.30 -14.15
C SER A 64 4.69 10.22 -13.30
N LEU A 65 3.91 9.66 -12.36
CA LEU A 65 3.09 10.43 -11.44
C LEU A 65 3.90 10.98 -10.27
N LEU A 66 3.50 12.17 -9.81
CA LEU A 66 4.05 12.79 -8.61
C LEU A 66 3.87 11.85 -7.41
N THR A 67 4.88 11.77 -6.54
CA THR A 67 4.90 10.85 -5.39
C THR A 67 3.64 10.95 -4.52
N PHE A 68 3.12 12.16 -4.31
CA PHE A 68 1.91 12.34 -3.50
C PHE A 68 0.66 11.76 -4.18
N ILE A 69 0.55 11.80 -5.52
CA ILE A 69 -0.56 11.17 -6.26
C ILE A 69 -0.49 9.66 -6.07
N ARG A 70 0.70 9.08 -6.18
CA ARG A 70 0.93 7.65 -5.93
C ARG A 70 0.57 7.25 -4.50
N MET A 71 0.97 8.06 -3.51
CA MET A 71 0.59 7.85 -2.11
C MET A 71 -0.93 7.94 -1.90
N ARG A 72 -1.59 8.93 -2.51
CA ARG A 72 -3.06 9.07 -2.46
C ARG A 72 -3.76 7.87 -3.11
N ALA A 73 -3.22 7.35 -4.21
CA ALA A 73 -3.73 6.13 -4.83
C ALA A 73 -3.61 4.91 -3.90
N VAL A 74 -2.45 4.73 -3.26
CA VAL A 74 -2.25 3.67 -2.25
C VAL A 74 -3.18 3.84 -1.06
N ASN A 75 -3.35 5.05 -0.54
CA ASN A 75 -4.29 5.33 0.56
C ASN A 75 -5.73 4.97 0.18
N ALA A 76 -6.16 5.37 -1.03
CA ALA A 76 -7.50 5.12 -1.56
C ALA A 76 -7.82 3.62 -1.75
N LEU A 77 -6.82 2.78 -1.98
CA LEU A 77 -7.00 1.31 -1.97
C LEU A 77 -7.51 0.80 -0.61
N GLY A 78 -7.32 1.56 0.47
CA GLY A 78 -7.87 1.28 1.79
C GLY A 78 -9.40 1.20 1.86
N PHE A 79 -10.12 1.72 0.85
CA PHE A 79 -11.59 1.66 0.76
C PHE A 79 -12.14 0.38 0.12
N PHE A 80 -11.26 -0.53 -0.31
CA PHE A 80 -11.63 -1.73 -1.05
C PHE A 80 -11.13 -2.97 -0.31
N SER A 81 -12.03 -3.85 0.11
CA SER A 81 -11.74 -5.04 0.92
C SER A 81 -11.54 -6.34 0.13
N ASN A 82 -11.38 -6.24 -1.19
CA ASN A 82 -11.08 -7.37 -2.06
C ASN A 82 -9.67 -7.93 -1.80
N GLU A 83 -9.51 -9.23 -2.02
CA GLU A 83 -8.28 -9.97 -1.69
C GLU A 83 -7.08 -9.50 -2.53
N ASP A 84 -7.30 -9.22 -3.81
CA ASP A 84 -6.28 -8.73 -4.74
C ASP A 84 -5.71 -7.35 -4.32
N VAL A 85 -6.53 -6.50 -3.69
CA VAL A 85 -6.05 -5.25 -3.08
C VAL A 85 -5.21 -5.53 -1.86
N GLY A 86 -5.62 -6.48 -1.02
CA GLY A 86 -4.83 -6.95 0.12
C GLY A 86 -3.44 -7.45 -0.30
N GLU A 87 -3.37 -8.26 -1.36
CA GLU A 87 -2.10 -8.77 -1.92
C GLU A 87 -1.21 -7.65 -2.46
N PHE A 88 -1.79 -6.74 -3.25
CA PHE A 88 -1.07 -5.58 -3.79
C PHE A 88 -0.47 -4.70 -2.69
N LEU A 89 -1.24 -4.43 -1.62
CA LEU A 89 -0.80 -3.61 -0.50
C LEU A 89 0.30 -4.30 0.31
N GLN A 90 0.23 -5.62 0.50
CA GLN A 90 1.31 -6.40 1.13
C GLN A 90 2.60 -6.35 0.31
N ALA A 91 2.51 -6.52 -1.01
CA ALA A 91 3.66 -6.41 -1.90
C ALA A 91 4.27 -4.99 -1.86
N THR A 92 3.42 -3.95 -1.88
CA THR A 92 3.85 -2.55 -1.81
C THR A 92 4.56 -2.23 -0.50
N ALA A 93 4.06 -2.70 0.65
CA ALA A 93 4.69 -2.51 1.95
C ALA A 93 6.06 -3.22 2.08
N SER A 94 6.20 -4.39 1.45
CA SER A 94 7.41 -5.23 1.52
C SER A 94 8.50 -4.85 0.51
N SER A 95 8.16 -4.05 -0.51
CA SER A 95 9.09 -3.68 -1.59
C SER A 95 10.23 -2.80 -1.08
N SER A 96 11.48 -3.26 -1.24
CA SER A 96 12.68 -2.52 -0.86
C SER A 96 13.02 -1.35 -1.78
N VAL A 97 12.54 -1.39 -3.03
CA VAL A 97 12.75 -0.33 -4.03
C VAL A 97 11.68 0.76 -3.99
N THR A 98 10.55 0.48 -3.32
CA THR A 98 9.48 1.46 -3.13
C THR A 98 9.86 2.47 -2.05
N ARG A 99 9.65 3.76 -2.32
CA ARG A 99 9.89 4.84 -1.34
C ARG A 99 9.17 4.55 -0.03
N VAL A 100 9.85 4.77 1.11
CA VAL A 100 9.32 4.44 2.44
C VAL A 100 7.96 5.08 2.73
N GLY A 101 7.72 6.31 2.26
CA GLY A 101 6.40 6.96 2.42
C GLY A 101 5.27 6.13 1.80
N ILE A 102 5.47 5.59 0.60
CA ILE A 102 4.48 4.74 -0.09
C ILE A 102 4.34 3.39 0.62
N ARG A 103 5.45 2.78 1.06
CA ARG A 103 5.42 1.52 1.85
C ARG A 103 4.62 1.69 3.15
N SER A 104 4.85 2.80 3.86
CA SER A 104 4.18 3.12 5.11
C SER A 104 2.69 3.41 4.90
N GLU A 105 2.34 4.02 3.77
CA GLU A 105 0.96 4.27 3.37
C GLU A 105 0.25 2.95 3.04
N ALA A 106 0.95 2.00 2.41
CA ALA A 106 0.42 0.68 2.12
C ALA A 106 0.07 -0.10 3.41
N ILE A 107 0.85 0.05 4.48
CA ILE A 107 0.50 -0.51 5.80
C ILE A 107 -0.82 0.09 6.32
N THR A 108 -0.94 1.42 6.23
CA THR A 108 -2.15 2.15 6.65
C THR A 108 -3.36 1.67 5.86
N ALA A 109 -3.27 1.68 4.53
CA ALA A 109 -4.32 1.24 3.63
C ALA A 109 -4.69 -0.24 3.85
N LEU A 110 -3.71 -1.12 4.07
CA LEU A 110 -3.94 -2.54 4.28
C LEU A 110 -4.80 -2.79 5.52
N SER A 111 -4.53 -2.09 6.61
CA SER A 111 -5.36 -2.22 7.82
C SER A 111 -6.78 -1.67 7.66
N ASN A 112 -6.98 -0.63 6.84
CA ASN A 112 -8.31 -0.11 6.53
C ASN A 112 -9.09 -1.10 5.65
N SER A 113 -8.42 -1.62 4.62
CA SER A 113 -8.98 -2.53 3.62
C SER A 113 -9.31 -3.91 4.22
N GLN A 114 -8.37 -4.49 4.98
CA GLN A 114 -8.42 -5.89 5.41
C GLN A 114 -8.68 -6.09 6.91
N GLY A 115 -8.67 -5.00 7.70
CA GLY A 115 -8.94 -5.06 9.15
C GLY A 115 -8.05 -6.07 9.87
N ASP A 116 -8.68 -6.93 10.69
CA ASP A 116 -7.96 -7.92 11.49
C ASP A 116 -7.18 -8.96 10.66
N LYS A 117 -7.57 -9.23 9.41
CA LYS A 117 -6.84 -10.16 8.53
C LYS A 117 -5.40 -9.69 8.26
N SER A 118 -5.17 -8.38 8.30
CA SER A 118 -3.85 -7.79 8.10
C SER A 118 -2.92 -7.86 9.31
N THR A 119 -3.47 -8.15 10.51
CA THR A 119 -2.76 -8.01 11.80
C THR A 119 -1.41 -8.72 11.81
N LYS A 120 -1.36 -9.99 11.40
CA LYS A 120 -0.12 -10.79 11.43
C LYS A 120 0.95 -10.20 10.50
N PHE A 121 0.55 -9.76 9.31
CA PHE A 121 1.45 -9.15 8.35
C PHE A 121 2.00 -7.81 8.87
N ILE A 122 1.11 -6.93 9.34
CA ILE A 122 1.49 -5.60 9.85
C ILE A 122 2.40 -5.72 11.09
N ALA A 123 2.18 -6.71 11.96
CA ALA A 123 3.02 -6.95 13.12
C ALA A 123 4.51 -7.19 12.76
N GLY A 124 4.79 -7.73 11.57
CA GLY A 124 6.16 -7.91 11.07
C GLY A 124 6.95 -6.60 10.94
N PHE A 125 6.27 -5.47 10.78
CA PHE A 125 6.90 -4.15 10.60
C PHE A 125 7.13 -3.41 11.93
N LEU A 126 6.68 -3.93 13.07
CA LEU A 126 6.90 -3.29 14.37
C LEU A 126 8.39 -3.21 14.77
N LYS A 127 9.22 -4.07 14.18
CA LYS A 127 10.68 -4.11 14.37
C LYS A 127 11.44 -3.70 13.11
N ASP A 128 10.78 -3.05 12.15
CA ASP A 128 11.44 -2.57 10.92
C ASP A 128 12.57 -1.58 11.28
N SER A 129 13.66 -1.62 10.52
CA SER A 129 14.78 -0.68 10.67
C SER A 129 14.36 0.78 10.51
N ASP A 130 13.37 1.04 9.66
CA ASP A 130 12.88 2.38 9.39
C ASP A 130 11.82 2.81 10.42
N THR A 131 12.03 3.97 11.04
CA THR A 131 11.13 4.52 12.06
C THR A 131 9.73 4.78 11.54
N LEU A 132 9.58 5.22 10.29
CA LEU A 132 8.26 5.48 9.69
C LEU A 132 7.47 4.18 9.54
N MET A 133 8.13 3.09 9.14
CA MET A 133 7.52 1.78 9.05
C MET A 133 7.05 1.26 10.41
N ARG A 134 7.88 1.41 11.46
CA ARG A 134 7.48 1.05 12.84
C ARG A 134 6.28 1.85 13.32
N SER A 135 6.29 3.17 13.12
CA SER A 135 5.20 4.05 13.52
C SER A 135 3.89 3.72 12.78
N SER A 136 3.94 3.50 11.47
CA SER A 136 2.77 3.12 10.68
C SER A 136 2.20 1.77 11.09
N ALA A 137 3.06 0.79 11.39
CA ALA A 137 2.63 -0.51 11.89
C ALA A 137 1.92 -0.39 13.25
N ALA A 138 2.54 0.32 14.20
CA ALA A 138 1.97 0.51 15.53
C ALA A 138 0.63 1.26 15.48
N ASN A 139 0.53 2.32 14.68
CA ASN A 139 -0.70 3.10 14.51
C ASN A 139 -1.80 2.29 13.83
N SER A 140 -1.45 1.49 12.81
CA SER A 140 -2.41 0.65 12.09
C SER A 140 -2.96 -0.47 12.96
N LEU A 141 -2.11 -1.15 13.74
CA LEU A 141 -2.56 -2.15 14.71
C LEU A 141 -3.43 -1.54 15.82
N ARG A 142 -3.09 -0.33 16.30
CA ARG A 142 -3.92 0.39 17.27
C ARG A 142 -5.30 0.71 16.70
N ARG A 143 -5.36 1.11 15.42
CA ARG A 143 -6.62 1.37 14.70
C ARG A 143 -7.44 0.10 14.50
N VAL A 144 -6.81 -1.03 14.15
CA VAL A 144 -7.49 -2.34 14.05
C VAL A 144 -8.09 -2.76 15.39
N GLY A 145 -7.35 -2.61 16.49
CA GLY A 145 -7.88 -2.73 17.85
C GLY A 145 -8.35 -4.13 18.28
N SER A 146 -8.19 -5.14 17.43
CA SER A 146 -8.54 -6.53 17.71
C SER A 146 -7.69 -7.12 18.84
N PRO A 147 -8.12 -8.23 19.47
CA PRO A 147 -7.30 -8.93 20.47
C PRO A 147 -5.92 -9.31 19.92
N SER A 148 -5.85 -9.78 18.68
CA SER A 148 -4.61 -10.12 17.98
C SER A 148 -3.71 -8.90 17.79
N ALA A 149 -4.27 -7.76 17.38
CA ALA A 149 -3.51 -6.53 17.19
C ALA A 149 -2.96 -5.98 18.51
N LYS A 150 -3.77 -6.02 19.57
CA LYS A 150 -3.35 -5.66 20.94
C LYS A 150 -2.24 -6.59 21.45
N ALA A 151 -2.31 -7.88 21.16
CA ALA A 151 -1.28 -8.84 21.53
C ALA A 151 0.04 -8.57 20.80
N ALA A 152 -0.01 -8.28 19.49
CA ALA A 152 1.17 -7.93 18.69
C ALA A 152 1.88 -6.67 19.25
N LEU A 153 1.11 -5.63 19.61
CA LEU A 153 1.66 -4.41 20.20
C LEU A 153 2.36 -4.67 21.56
N ARG A 154 1.81 -5.56 22.40
CA ARG A 154 2.42 -5.90 23.70
C ARG A 154 3.74 -6.65 23.58
N GLN A 155 3.89 -7.51 22.57
CA GLN A 155 5.13 -8.27 22.39
C GLN A 155 6.33 -7.36 22.10
N VAL A 156 6.12 -6.21 21.47
CA VAL A 156 7.23 -5.30 21.10
C VAL A 156 7.61 -4.37 22.24
N GLY A 157 6.66 -3.98 23.10
CA GLY A 157 6.94 -3.20 24.31
C GLY A 157 7.28 -4.04 25.56
N GLY A 158 7.54 -5.34 25.39
CA GLY A 158 8.10 -6.22 26.42
C GLY A 158 9.49 -6.78 26.08
N ASP A 159 9.95 -6.59 24.84
CA ASP A 159 11.26 -7.04 24.35
C ASP A 159 12.36 -5.97 24.51
N ASP A 160 11.99 -4.75 24.89
CA ASP A 160 12.87 -3.71 25.39
C ASP A 160 13.28 -4.03 26.84
N GLY A 161 14.36 -4.81 26.97
CA GLY A 161 14.99 -5.19 28.24
C GLY A 161 15.51 -4.02 29.09
N GLY A 162 14.61 -3.19 29.59
CA GLY A 162 14.89 -2.06 30.46
C GLY A 162 13.63 -1.43 31.05
N ALA A 163 13.39 -1.70 32.34
CA ALA A 163 12.49 -1.00 33.26
C ALA A 163 10.99 -1.33 33.21
N SER A 164 10.56 -2.27 34.07
CA SER A 164 9.49 -2.02 35.06
C SER A 164 9.33 -3.16 36.07
N THR A 165 10.39 -3.43 36.84
CA THR A 165 10.21 -3.75 38.27
C THR A 165 9.84 -2.44 38.98
N LEU A 166 8.61 -1.97 38.78
CA LEU A 166 8.04 -0.99 39.70
C LEU A 166 7.59 -1.77 40.93
N LYS A 167 8.47 -1.79 41.93
CA LYS A 167 8.13 -2.12 43.30
C LYS A 167 6.93 -1.25 43.70
N PRO A 168 5.87 -1.80 44.34
CA PRO A 168 4.80 -0.99 44.89
C PRO A 168 5.41 0.01 45.87
N LEU A 169 5.04 1.28 45.75
CA LEU A 169 5.27 2.24 46.82
C LEU A 169 4.39 1.81 48.00
N ASP A 170 5.06 1.58 49.12
CA ASP A 170 4.51 1.42 50.45
C ASP A 170 3.70 2.65 50.89
#